data_AF-A0A0C2D924-F1
#
_entry.id   AF-A0A0C2D924-F1
#
_cell.length_a   1.000
_cell.length_b   1.000
_cell.length_c   1.000
_cell.angle_alpha   90.00
_cell.angle_beta   90.00
_cell.angle_gamma   90.00
#
_symmetry.space_group_name_H-M   'P 1'
#
loop_
_entity.id
_entity.type
_entity.pdbx_description
1 polymer ?
#
loop_
_entity_poly.entity_id
_entity_poly.type
_entity_poly.pdbx_seq_one_letter_code
_entity_poly.pdbx_strand_id
1 'polypeptide(L)'
;MILEADTDQYPYKLRTDIVVRGHAYGYGRTSQIEAVILASKYRYHILTSGQRQCWLDHDGRLRFTSPALFERVPLDFRNAYGGHDRAADKKYGVSFEDEPELVKAFGDEIDLDACSPFRYPRNPVGKGYLCDATKAAVEALELPQLEDPLDPLTPERIVMGDMLRWHRMPIPRAPRWVDFAWYPRVAFFGIVPISEVFEAPPIEVERDLVPDYLGDGRGRLVSSARYEVQNGAPVGLQVPHLRGGEQVELHNLHPSQPRWRFTLPRAPKICTDGREGKLNSTEAVLQTLLLEPDKDRVTLIWRGCARALRPYLERERAEMPLFVEWR
;
A
#
# COMPACT_ATOMS: atom_id res chain seq x y z
N MET A 1 0.21 5.76 11.17
CA MET A 1 0.79 6.83 10.33
C MET A 1 0.50 6.52 8.85
N ILE A 2 0.40 7.52 7.97
CA ILE A 2 0.34 7.31 6.51
C ILE A 2 1.69 7.70 5.93
N LEU A 3 2.27 6.82 5.12
CA LEU A 3 3.53 7.10 4.45
C LEU A 3 3.30 8.02 3.24
N GLU A 4 3.77 9.26 3.32
CA GLU A 4 3.58 10.23 2.24
C GLU A 4 4.45 9.93 1.02
N ALA A 5 5.71 9.56 1.27
CA ALA A 5 6.70 9.13 0.29
C ALA A 5 7.58 8.05 0.91
N ASP A 6 7.91 7.02 0.13
CA ASP A 6 8.93 6.05 0.51
C ASP A 6 10.31 6.50 0.00
N THR A 7 11.37 5.88 0.51
CA THR A 7 12.74 6.16 0.08
C THR A 7 13.12 5.32 -1.14
N ASP A 8 13.67 5.98 -2.15
CA ASP A 8 14.31 5.32 -3.30
C ASP A 8 15.84 5.25 -3.14
N GLN A 9 16.36 5.54 -1.94
CA GLN A 9 17.80 5.42 -1.65
C GLN A 9 18.25 3.96 -1.50
N TYR A 10 17.29 3.03 -1.47
CA TYR A 10 17.55 1.61 -1.45
C TYR A 10 18.28 1.14 -2.73
N PRO A 11 19.52 0.64 -2.59
CA PRO A 11 20.33 0.27 -3.75
C PRO A 11 19.82 -1.00 -4.44
N TYR A 12 18.90 -1.75 -3.85
CA TYR A 12 18.44 -3.04 -4.39
C TYR A 12 16.93 -3.25 -4.28
N LYS A 13 16.18 -2.40 -4.97
CA LYS A 13 14.73 -2.56 -5.18
C LYS A 13 14.46 -3.57 -6.30
N LEU A 14 13.63 -4.59 -6.05
CA LEU A 14 13.41 -5.73 -6.96
C LEU A 14 12.50 -5.40 -8.15
N ARG A 15 11.67 -4.37 -8.01
CA ARG A 15 10.57 -4.03 -8.92
C ARG A 15 10.43 -2.51 -9.09
N THR A 16 9.72 -2.07 -10.13
CA THR A 16 9.22 -0.70 -10.24
C THR A 16 7.95 -0.55 -9.41
N ASP A 17 7.95 0.44 -8.51
CA ASP A 17 6.74 0.86 -7.81
C ASP A 17 5.94 1.84 -8.67
N ILE A 18 4.65 1.58 -8.85
CA ILE A 18 3.71 2.52 -9.47
C ILE A 18 2.85 3.13 -8.37
N VAL A 19 2.89 4.44 -8.25
CA VAL A 19 2.14 5.19 -7.23
C VAL A 19 1.34 6.29 -7.90
N VAL A 20 0.08 6.46 -7.47
CA VAL A 20 -0.80 7.51 -8.00
C VAL A 20 -1.24 8.42 -6.87
N ARG A 21 -1.10 9.73 -7.06
CA ARG A 21 -1.64 10.77 -6.17
C ARG A 21 -2.68 11.57 -6.92
N GLY A 22 -3.88 11.62 -6.38
CA GLY A 22 -5.00 12.34 -6.97
C GLY A 22 -6.32 11.70 -6.55
N HIS A 23 -7.27 11.67 -7.47
CA HIS A 23 -8.61 11.17 -7.19
C HIS A 23 -9.07 10.17 -8.25
N ALA A 24 -9.98 9.28 -7.86
CA ALA A 24 -10.86 8.60 -8.79
C ALA A 24 -12.10 9.49 -9.01
N TYR A 25 -12.52 9.67 -10.27
CA TYR A 25 -13.56 10.60 -10.67
C TYR A 25 -14.84 9.85 -11.10
N GLY A 26 -15.96 10.17 -10.43
CA GLY A 26 -17.31 9.79 -10.83
C GLY A 26 -18.00 10.87 -11.68
N TYR A 27 -17.38 12.05 -11.79
CA TYR A 27 -17.84 13.21 -12.56
C TYR A 27 -19.28 13.65 -12.21
N GLY A 28 -19.75 13.32 -11.00
CA GLY A 28 -21.08 13.66 -10.50
C GLY A 28 -22.20 12.89 -11.19
N ARG A 29 -21.87 11.89 -12.02
CA ARG A 29 -22.80 11.21 -12.92
C ARG A 29 -23.04 9.74 -12.58
N THR A 30 -22.23 9.18 -11.69
CA THR A 30 -22.35 7.80 -11.25
C THR A 30 -22.15 7.67 -9.75
N SER A 31 -22.77 6.64 -9.18
CA SER A 31 -22.58 6.24 -7.79
C SER A 31 -21.45 5.22 -7.63
N GLN A 32 -21.03 4.59 -8.72
CA GLN A 32 -19.94 3.63 -8.75
C GLN A 32 -19.23 3.63 -10.10
N ILE A 33 -17.91 3.53 -10.09
CA ILE A 33 -17.08 3.44 -11.30
C ILE A 33 -15.84 2.62 -11.03
N GLU A 34 -15.32 1.97 -12.07
CA GLU A 34 -14.02 1.33 -11.99
C GLU A 34 -12.93 2.32 -12.42
N ALA A 35 -11.98 2.58 -11.52
CA ALA A 35 -10.74 3.26 -11.84
C ALA A 35 -9.66 2.23 -12.16
N VAL A 36 -8.85 2.47 -13.19
CA VAL A 36 -7.85 1.49 -13.65
C VAL A 36 -6.52 2.17 -13.90
N ILE A 37 -5.45 1.54 -13.41
CA ILE A 37 -4.06 1.90 -13.72
C ILE A 37 -3.50 0.81 -14.62
N LEU A 38 -3.05 1.17 -15.81
CA LEU A 38 -2.39 0.28 -16.76
C LEU A 38 -0.96 0.76 -17.02
N ALA A 39 0.00 -0.14 -16.90
CA ALA A 39 1.37 0.06 -17.35
C ALA A 39 1.82 -1.18 -18.12
N SER A 40 2.02 -1.04 -19.43
CA SER A 40 2.21 -2.19 -20.33
C SER A 40 1.04 -3.19 -20.21
N LYS A 41 1.30 -4.43 -19.78
CA LYS A 41 0.28 -5.47 -19.56
C LYS A 41 -0.27 -5.52 -18.13
N TYR A 42 0.34 -4.80 -17.19
CA TYR A 42 -0.03 -4.82 -15.77
C TYR A 42 -1.22 -3.91 -15.52
N ARG A 43 -2.21 -4.43 -14.79
CA ARG A 43 -3.47 -3.72 -14.52
C ARG A 43 -3.78 -3.73 -13.04
N TYR A 44 -4.19 -2.58 -12.52
CA TYR A 44 -4.67 -2.44 -11.16
C TYR A 44 -6.04 -1.77 -11.19
N HIS A 45 -7.05 -2.55 -10.85
CA HIS A 45 -8.45 -2.14 -10.85
C HIS A 45 -8.88 -1.67 -9.45
N ILE A 46 -9.66 -0.60 -9.36
CA ILE A 46 -10.17 -0.05 -8.10
C ILE A 46 -11.67 0.18 -8.28
N LEU A 47 -12.49 -0.54 -7.54
CA LEU A 47 -13.91 -0.26 -7.46
C LEU A 47 -14.08 1.00 -6.61
N THR A 48 -14.46 2.10 -7.25
CA THR A 48 -14.69 3.39 -6.59
C THR A 48 -16.18 3.61 -6.45
N SER A 49 -16.65 3.88 -5.24
CA SER A 49 -18.05 4.17 -4.96
C SER A 49 -18.21 5.48 -4.20
N GLY A 50 -19.38 6.10 -4.30
CA GLY A 50 -19.75 7.19 -3.40
C GLY A 50 -20.04 6.67 -1.99
N GLN A 51 -20.27 7.60 -1.07
CA GLN A 51 -20.52 7.28 0.33
C GLN A 51 -21.68 6.30 0.47
N ARG A 52 -21.49 5.31 1.36
CA ARG A 52 -22.50 4.37 1.83
C ARG A 52 -22.63 4.53 3.34
N GLN A 53 -23.83 4.31 3.86
CA GLN A 53 -24.07 4.26 5.31
C GLN A 53 -24.38 2.82 5.73
N CYS A 54 -24.02 2.47 6.96
CA CYS A 54 -24.40 1.20 7.58
C CYS A 54 -25.20 1.42 8.87
N TRP A 55 -26.14 0.50 9.15
CA TRP A 55 -26.92 0.46 10.39
C TRP A 55 -27.38 -0.95 10.69
N LEU A 56 -27.78 -1.20 11.93
CA LEU A 56 -28.52 -2.39 12.33
C LEU A 56 -30.02 -2.13 12.16
N ASP A 57 -30.73 -3.00 11.44
CA ASP A 57 -32.20 -2.95 11.35
C ASP A 57 -32.88 -3.44 12.65
N HIS A 58 -34.22 -3.47 12.67
CA HIS A 58 -34.97 -3.88 13.86
C HIS A 58 -34.72 -5.34 14.29
N ASP A 59 -34.25 -6.19 13.37
CA ASP A 59 -33.89 -7.58 13.62
C ASP A 59 -32.41 -7.73 14.02
N GLY A 60 -31.69 -6.62 14.19
CA GLY A 60 -30.25 -6.60 14.45
C GLY A 60 -29.41 -7.01 13.25
N ARG A 61 -29.96 -7.00 12.03
CA ARG A 61 -29.21 -7.32 10.82
C ARG A 61 -28.52 -6.08 10.29
N LEU A 62 -27.27 -6.23 9.89
CA LEU A 62 -26.51 -5.14 9.29
C LEU A 62 -27.03 -4.85 7.87
N ARG A 63 -27.20 -3.56 7.56
CA ARG A 63 -27.68 -3.07 6.26
C ARG A 63 -26.78 -1.97 5.76
N PHE A 64 -26.56 -1.93 4.44
CA PHE A 64 -25.90 -0.83 3.76
C PHE A 64 -26.88 -0.10 2.84
N THR A 65 -26.67 1.20 2.66
CA THR A 65 -27.32 1.93 1.56
C THR A 65 -26.68 1.56 0.23
N SER A 66 -27.40 1.79 -0.88
CA SER A 66 -26.72 1.94 -2.17
C SER A 66 -25.74 3.13 -2.11
N PRO A 67 -24.65 3.11 -2.89
CA PRO A 67 -23.71 4.24 -2.93
C PRO A 67 -24.40 5.51 -3.45
N ALA A 68 -24.08 6.65 -2.84
CA ALA A 68 -24.49 7.95 -3.36
C ALA A 68 -23.75 8.32 -4.66
N LEU A 69 -24.29 9.25 -5.44
CA LEU A 69 -23.52 9.89 -6.51
C LEU A 69 -22.30 10.60 -5.93
N PHE A 70 -21.19 10.62 -6.65
CA PHE A 70 -19.99 11.31 -6.20
C PHE A 70 -19.27 12.02 -7.35
N GLU A 71 -18.62 13.13 -7.02
CA GLU A 71 -17.77 13.87 -7.96
C GLU A 71 -16.42 13.17 -8.09
N ARG A 72 -15.73 12.99 -6.97
CA ARG A 72 -14.41 12.36 -6.89
C ARG A 72 -14.11 11.81 -5.50
N VAL A 73 -13.24 10.82 -5.43
CA VAL A 73 -12.75 10.19 -4.19
C VAL A 73 -11.22 10.25 -4.15
N PRO A 74 -10.59 10.77 -3.08
CA PRO A 74 -9.14 10.76 -2.96
C PRO A 74 -8.59 9.32 -2.98
N LEU A 75 -7.58 9.08 -3.81
CA LEU A 75 -6.85 7.81 -3.90
C LEU A 75 -5.95 7.65 -2.67
N ASP A 76 -6.53 7.33 -1.53
CA ASP A 76 -5.86 7.29 -0.23
C ASP A 76 -6.33 6.09 0.60
N PHE A 77 -5.44 5.52 1.40
CA PHE A 77 -5.76 4.39 2.27
C PHE A 77 -6.87 4.68 3.28
N ARG A 78 -7.07 5.95 3.66
CA ARG A 78 -8.22 6.39 4.48
C ARG A 78 -9.58 6.14 3.83
N ASN A 79 -9.63 6.00 2.51
CA ASN A 79 -10.86 5.70 1.78
C ASN A 79 -10.98 4.22 1.40
N ALA A 80 -9.99 3.39 1.76
CA ALA A 80 -9.96 1.96 1.47
C ALA A 80 -10.32 1.12 2.69
N TYR A 81 -10.60 -0.17 2.47
CA TYR A 81 -10.93 -1.10 3.55
C TYR A 81 -9.85 -1.14 4.64
N GLY A 82 -10.25 -1.18 5.91
CA GLY A 82 -9.38 -1.26 7.06
C GLY A 82 -9.85 -0.40 8.22
N GLY A 83 -8.91 0.05 9.05
CA GLY A 83 -9.18 0.92 10.19
C GLY A 83 -8.97 0.22 11.52
N HIS A 84 -9.71 0.69 12.52
CA HIS A 84 -9.60 0.27 13.92
C HIS A 84 -11.00 0.13 14.51
N ASP A 85 -11.36 -1.08 14.95
CA ASP A 85 -12.57 -1.30 15.75
C ASP A 85 -12.35 -0.83 17.20
N ARG A 86 -12.52 0.48 17.41
CA ARG A 86 -12.32 1.12 18.72
C ARG A 86 -13.30 0.63 19.78
N ALA A 87 -14.47 0.14 19.39
CA ALA A 87 -15.44 -0.38 20.34
C ALA A 87 -14.99 -1.73 20.90
N ALA A 88 -14.47 -2.60 20.03
CA ALA A 88 -13.85 -3.85 20.44
C ALA A 88 -12.56 -3.61 21.24
N ASP A 89 -11.70 -2.68 20.79
CA ASP A 89 -10.46 -2.33 21.50
C ASP A 89 -10.73 -1.80 22.90
N LYS A 90 -11.71 -0.90 23.07
CA LYS A 90 -12.09 -0.42 24.40
C LYS A 90 -12.65 -1.53 25.31
N LYS A 91 -13.33 -2.54 24.74
CA LYS A 91 -14.01 -3.59 25.50
C LYS A 91 -13.10 -4.76 25.85
N TYR A 92 -12.20 -5.12 24.94
CA TYR A 92 -11.40 -6.34 25.00
C TYR A 92 -9.90 -6.09 24.86
N GLY A 93 -9.49 -4.88 24.46
CA GLY A 93 -8.09 -4.48 24.39
C GLY A 93 -7.44 -4.45 25.76
N VAL A 94 -6.15 -4.71 25.77
CA VAL A 94 -5.31 -4.53 26.95
C VAL A 94 -4.84 -3.09 26.92
N SER A 95 -5.25 -2.30 27.91
CA SER A 95 -4.64 -0.98 28.10
C SER A 95 -3.20 -1.19 28.52
N PHE A 96 -2.25 -0.83 27.67
CA PHE A 96 -0.84 -0.94 28.04
C PHE A 96 -0.45 0.07 29.14
N GLU A 97 -1.26 1.11 29.38
CA GLU A 97 -1.12 2.00 30.55
C GLU A 97 -1.27 1.24 31.88
N ASP A 98 -2.02 0.11 31.87
CA ASP A 98 -2.20 -0.76 33.03
C ASP A 98 -1.08 -1.82 33.16
N GLU A 99 -0.09 -1.82 32.24
CA GLU A 99 1.06 -2.74 32.21
C GLU A 99 2.39 -1.97 32.42
N PRO A 100 2.69 -1.53 33.66
CA PRO A 100 3.79 -0.61 33.94
C PRO A 100 5.18 -1.16 33.58
N GLU A 101 5.36 -2.49 33.56
CA GLU A 101 6.62 -3.12 33.13
C GLU A 101 6.85 -3.02 31.61
N LEU A 102 5.79 -3.08 30.80
CA LEU A 102 5.90 -2.90 29.34
C LEU A 102 6.14 -1.42 29.00
N VAL A 103 5.43 -0.50 29.66
CA VAL A 103 5.65 0.94 29.52
C VAL A 103 7.09 1.31 29.90
N LYS A 104 7.63 0.71 30.97
CA LYS A 104 9.01 0.91 31.39
C LYS A 104 10.03 0.30 30.42
N ALA A 105 9.71 -0.84 29.81
CA ALA A 105 10.61 -1.55 28.89
C ALA A 105 10.69 -0.86 27.51
N PHE A 106 9.60 -0.28 27.03
CA PHE A 106 9.51 0.31 25.69
C PHE A 106 9.44 1.84 25.67
N GLY A 107 9.15 2.48 26.81
CA GLY A 107 9.09 3.93 26.97
C GLY A 107 8.11 4.60 26.00
N ASP A 108 8.34 5.89 25.75
CA ASP A 108 7.58 6.69 24.76
C ASP A 108 7.98 6.37 23.30
N GLU A 109 8.91 5.44 23.07
CA GLU A 109 9.44 5.13 21.73
C GLU A 109 8.50 4.24 20.91
N ILE A 110 7.57 3.53 21.57
CA ILE A 110 6.60 2.67 20.91
C ILE A 110 5.19 3.23 21.10
N ASP A 111 4.53 3.55 19.99
CA ASP A 111 3.09 3.80 19.96
C ASP A 111 2.36 2.47 20.22
N LEU A 112 2.04 2.19 21.48
CA LEU A 112 1.38 0.93 21.90
C LEU A 112 -0.04 0.82 21.35
N ASP A 113 -0.71 1.95 21.07
CA ASP A 113 -1.97 1.98 20.31
C ASP A 113 -1.75 1.48 18.87
N ALA A 114 -0.54 1.57 18.30
CA ALA A 114 -0.19 0.94 17.02
C ALA A 114 -0.08 -0.58 17.08
N CYS A 115 0.01 -1.16 18.27
CA CYS A 115 0.10 -2.60 18.48
C CYS A 115 -1.25 -3.27 18.80
N SER A 116 -2.36 -2.51 18.88
CA SER A 116 -3.68 -3.09 19.17
C SER A 116 -4.07 -4.13 18.10
N PRO A 117 -4.50 -5.35 18.51
CA PRO A 117 -4.95 -6.38 17.58
C PRO A 117 -6.28 -6.05 16.91
N PHE A 118 -6.98 -5.00 17.36
CA PHE A 118 -8.21 -4.47 16.77
C PHE A 118 -7.94 -3.44 15.68
N ARG A 119 -6.67 -3.27 15.27
CA ARG A 119 -6.27 -2.48 14.10
C ARG A 119 -6.00 -3.39 12.93
N TYR A 120 -6.56 -3.06 11.77
CA TYR A 120 -6.40 -3.90 10.60
C TYR A 120 -4.93 -3.94 10.12
N PRO A 121 -4.27 -5.11 10.10
CA PRO A 121 -2.82 -5.16 9.85
C PRO A 121 -2.37 -4.65 8.47
N ARG A 122 -3.26 -4.67 7.46
CA ARG A 122 -2.95 -4.18 6.11
C ARG A 122 -3.14 -2.67 5.94
N ASN A 123 -4.03 -2.07 6.72
CA ASN A 123 -4.43 -0.67 6.61
C ASN A 123 -5.13 -0.19 7.88
N PRO A 124 -4.39 0.21 8.93
CA PRO A 124 -4.96 0.61 10.23
C PRO A 124 -5.60 2.00 10.22
N VAL A 125 -5.59 2.72 9.10
CA VAL A 125 -6.18 4.07 8.95
C VAL A 125 -7.40 4.09 8.03
N GLY A 126 -7.79 2.92 7.51
CA GLY A 126 -8.91 2.76 6.58
C GLY A 126 -10.28 2.79 7.25
N LYS A 127 -11.26 2.26 6.51
CA LYS A 127 -12.69 2.26 6.87
C LYS A 127 -13.30 0.87 6.73
N GLY A 128 -14.33 0.57 7.50
CA GLY A 128 -15.10 -0.67 7.40
C GLY A 128 -14.53 -1.89 8.13
N TYR A 129 -13.54 -1.74 9.00
CA TYR A 129 -13.04 -2.86 9.83
C TYR A 129 -13.86 -3.01 11.12
N LEU A 130 -14.51 -4.17 11.28
CA LEU A 130 -15.28 -4.53 12.48
C LEU A 130 -14.96 -5.96 12.93
N CYS A 131 -14.66 -6.12 14.22
CA CYS A 131 -14.57 -7.43 14.87
C CYS A 131 -15.97 -7.93 15.25
N ASP A 132 -16.80 -7.05 15.83
CA ASP A 132 -18.17 -7.36 16.24
C ASP A 132 -19.14 -6.23 15.84
N ALA A 133 -20.35 -6.58 15.40
CA ALA A 133 -21.38 -5.63 14.97
C ALA A 133 -22.18 -5.07 16.15
N THR A 134 -21.49 -4.59 17.18
CA THR A 134 -22.17 -3.89 18.27
C THR A 134 -22.81 -2.60 17.75
N LYS A 135 -23.94 -2.18 18.35
CA LYS A 135 -24.64 -0.94 17.94
C LYS A 135 -23.69 0.27 17.90
N ALA A 136 -22.88 0.44 18.94
CA ALA A 136 -21.92 1.54 19.03
C ALA A 136 -20.84 1.47 17.94
N ALA A 137 -20.35 0.27 17.61
CA ALA A 137 -19.35 0.11 16.55
C ALA A 137 -19.95 0.44 15.18
N VAL A 138 -21.16 -0.06 14.89
CA VAL A 138 -21.84 0.18 13.60
C VAL A 138 -22.21 1.65 13.42
N GLU A 139 -22.70 2.32 14.46
CA GLU A 139 -23.05 3.75 14.41
C GLU A 139 -21.84 4.67 14.17
N ALA A 140 -20.65 4.25 14.64
CA ALA A 140 -19.41 5.00 14.45
C ALA A 140 -18.66 4.63 13.14
N LEU A 141 -19.11 3.60 12.42
CA LEU A 141 -18.40 3.06 11.28
C LEU A 141 -18.65 3.87 10.01
N GLU A 142 -17.55 4.27 9.36
CA GLU A 142 -17.59 4.68 7.97
C GLU A 142 -17.25 3.51 7.06
N LEU A 143 -17.89 3.44 5.87
CA LEU A 143 -17.61 2.41 4.87
C LEU A 143 -16.54 2.88 3.87
N PRO A 144 -15.72 1.97 3.32
CA PRO A 144 -14.74 2.32 2.31
C PRO A 144 -15.42 2.69 0.99
N GLN A 145 -14.75 3.59 0.27
CA GLN A 145 -15.11 4.02 -1.08
C GLN A 145 -14.18 3.44 -2.15
N LEU A 146 -12.99 2.95 -1.76
CA LEU A 146 -12.02 2.31 -2.64
C LEU A 146 -11.90 0.83 -2.25
N GLU A 147 -12.35 -0.05 -3.13
CA GLU A 147 -12.45 -1.48 -2.87
C GLU A 147 -11.79 -2.28 -3.98
N ASP A 148 -11.39 -3.51 -3.64
CA ASP A 148 -11.02 -4.49 -4.63
C ASP A 148 -12.30 -5.00 -5.33
N PRO A 149 -12.44 -4.87 -6.66
CA PRO A 149 -13.62 -5.36 -7.37
C PRO A 149 -13.86 -6.87 -7.21
N LEU A 150 -12.85 -7.65 -6.81
CA LEU A 150 -12.96 -9.09 -6.59
C LEU A 150 -13.42 -9.46 -5.17
N ASP A 151 -13.43 -8.52 -4.22
CA ASP A 151 -13.86 -8.75 -2.84
C ASP A 151 -14.48 -7.46 -2.24
N PRO A 152 -15.58 -6.95 -2.82
CA PRO A 152 -16.24 -5.75 -2.34
C PRO A 152 -16.90 -6.00 -0.97
N LEU A 153 -16.94 -4.96 -0.12
CA LEU A 153 -17.51 -5.09 1.22
C LEU A 153 -19.04 -5.15 1.14
N THR A 154 -19.61 -6.21 1.73
CA THR A 154 -21.06 -6.40 1.91
C THR A 154 -21.40 -6.50 3.40
N PRO A 155 -22.68 -6.38 3.79
CA PRO A 155 -23.11 -6.56 5.18
C PRO A 155 -22.72 -7.92 5.77
N GLU A 156 -22.70 -8.98 4.96
CA GLU A 156 -22.32 -10.34 5.36
C GLU A 156 -20.80 -10.52 5.48
N ARG A 157 -20.04 -9.60 4.87
CA ARG A 157 -18.59 -9.69 4.71
C ARG A 157 -17.80 -8.84 5.70
N ILE A 158 -18.43 -7.81 6.27
CA ILE A 158 -17.75 -6.76 7.05
C ILE A 158 -17.41 -7.16 8.48
N VAL A 159 -18.17 -8.06 9.08
CA VAL A 159 -17.92 -8.54 10.45
C VAL A 159 -16.93 -9.69 10.40
N MET A 160 -15.75 -9.48 10.98
CA MET A 160 -14.70 -10.50 11.00
C MET A 160 -14.98 -11.62 12.02
N GLY A 161 -15.57 -11.27 13.16
CA GLY A 161 -15.78 -12.17 14.30
C GLY A 161 -14.50 -12.43 15.10
N ASP A 162 -13.53 -13.11 14.49
CA ASP A 162 -12.25 -13.49 15.13
C ASP A 162 -11.09 -12.70 14.52
N MET A 163 -10.34 -11.95 15.35
CA MET A 163 -9.20 -11.13 14.93
C MET A 163 -8.13 -11.93 14.17
N LEU A 164 -7.97 -13.23 14.41
CA LEU A 164 -7.04 -14.09 13.70
C LEU A 164 -7.41 -14.27 12.21
N ARG A 165 -8.65 -13.99 11.83
CA ARG A 165 -9.14 -14.06 10.44
C ARG A 165 -8.86 -12.81 9.61
N TRP A 166 -8.11 -11.84 10.14
CA TRP A 166 -7.78 -10.61 9.41
C TRP A 166 -7.20 -10.89 8.02
N HIS A 167 -6.36 -11.92 7.90
CA HIS A 167 -5.72 -12.35 6.65
C HIS A 167 -6.71 -12.82 5.56
N ARG A 168 -7.94 -13.14 5.95
CA ARG A 168 -9.06 -13.47 5.07
C ARG A 168 -10.00 -12.30 4.81
N MET A 169 -9.76 -11.11 5.38
CA MET A 169 -10.55 -9.90 5.12
C MET A 169 -10.05 -9.15 3.87
N PRO A 170 -10.87 -8.25 3.26
CA PRO A 170 -10.54 -7.62 1.98
C PRO A 170 -9.18 -6.91 1.97
N ILE A 171 -8.43 -7.03 0.88
CA ILE A 171 -7.17 -6.32 0.70
C ILE A 171 -7.47 -4.82 0.46
N PRO A 172 -6.84 -3.88 1.21
CA PRO A 172 -7.07 -2.46 1.00
C PRO A 172 -6.67 -2.03 -0.41
N ARG A 173 -7.50 -1.22 -1.05
CA ARG A 173 -7.31 -0.79 -2.43
C ARG A 173 -7.02 0.70 -2.55
N ALA A 174 -5.76 1.09 -2.49
CA ALA A 174 -5.32 2.46 -2.77
C ALA A 174 -3.93 2.46 -3.41
N PRO A 175 -3.67 3.25 -4.46
CA PRO A 175 -2.38 3.29 -5.16
C PRO A 175 -1.36 4.22 -4.50
N ARG A 176 -1.27 4.21 -3.15
CA ARG A 176 -0.35 5.04 -2.36
C ARG A 176 0.75 4.17 -1.72
N TRP A 177 1.72 4.81 -1.08
CA TRP A 177 2.78 4.09 -0.37
C TRP A 177 2.22 3.33 0.83
N VAL A 178 2.61 2.06 0.96
CA VAL A 178 2.28 1.18 2.08
C VAL A 178 3.34 1.37 3.16
N ASP A 179 2.95 1.56 4.41
CA ASP A 179 3.90 1.73 5.52
C ASP A 179 4.68 0.43 5.82
N PHE A 180 5.91 0.55 6.34
CA PHE A 180 6.74 -0.60 6.72
C PHE A 180 6.12 -1.48 7.81
N ALA A 181 5.31 -0.87 8.69
CA ALA A 181 4.62 -1.59 9.76
C ALA A 181 3.37 -2.34 9.28
N TRP A 182 2.94 -2.16 8.03
CA TRP A 182 1.73 -2.77 7.51
C TRP A 182 2.05 -4.09 6.80
N TYR A 183 1.15 -5.05 6.90
CA TYR A 183 1.21 -6.26 6.08
C TYR A 183 0.99 -5.93 4.60
N PRO A 184 1.77 -6.49 3.65
CA PRO A 184 2.77 -7.54 3.84
C PRO A 184 4.20 -7.05 4.12
N ARG A 185 4.47 -5.74 4.11
CA ARG A 185 5.84 -5.20 4.26
C ARG A 185 6.50 -5.64 5.55
N VAL A 186 5.77 -5.58 6.66
CA VAL A 186 6.27 -5.98 7.97
C VAL A 186 6.67 -7.47 8.03
N ALA A 187 6.02 -8.32 7.22
CA ALA A 187 6.31 -9.74 7.14
C ALA A 187 7.65 -10.05 6.43
N PHE A 188 8.16 -9.13 5.60
CA PHE A 188 9.50 -9.24 5.02
C PHE A 188 10.62 -8.99 6.03
N PHE A 189 10.29 -8.42 7.19
CA PHE A 189 11.15 -8.41 8.39
C PHE A 189 10.96 -9.67 9.26
N GLY A 190 10.19 -10.66 8.82
CA GLY A 190 9.91 -11.87 9.60
C GLY A 190 8.87 -11.68 10.71
N ILE A 191 8.19 -10.53 10.76
CA ILE A 191 7.16 -10.23 11.75
C ILE A 191 5.79 -10.48 11.12
N VAL A 192 5.03 -11.44 11.65
CA VAL A 192 3.66 -11.70 11.21
C VAL A 192 2.70 -11.08 12.24
N PRO A 193 1.81 -10.16 11.82
CA PRO A 193 0.86 -9.55 12.75
C PRO A 193 -0.16 -10.56 13.28
N ILE A 194 -0.40 -10.53 14.60
CA ILE A 194 -1.54 -11.17 15.26
C ILE A 194 -1.69 -12.64 14.82
N SER A 195 -0.67 -13.48 15.02
CA SER A 195 -0.75 -14.91 14.63
C SER A 195 0.17 -15.83 15.42
N GLU A 196 -0.34 -17.04 15.71
CA GLU A 196 0.50 -18.22 15.96
C GLU A 196 0.70 -19.05 14.67
N VAL A 197 -0.35 -19.28 13.86
CA VAL A 197 -0.36 -19.92 12.52
C VAL A 197 -1.64 -19.50 11.78
N PHE A 198 -1.62 -19.32 10.45
CA PHE A 198 -2.85 -19.08 9.67
C PHE A 198 -3.61 -20.39 9.36
N GLU A 199 -4.94 -20.37 9.45
CA GLU A 199 -5.81 -21.51 9.09
C GLU A 199 -5.85 -21.79 7.57
N ALA A 200 -5.57 -20.76 6.77
CA ALA A 200 -5.41 -20.82 5.33
C ALA A 200 -4.41 -19.75 4.87
N PRO A 201 -3.78 -19.87 3.68
CA PRO A 201 -2.89 -18.82 3.19
C PRO A 201 -3.58 -17.45 3.11
N PRO A 202 -2.88 -16.34 3.33
CA PRO A 202 -3.43 -15.00 3.09
C PRO A 202 -3.87 -14.84 1.63
N ILE A 203 -4.88 -13.99 1.40
CA ILE A 203 -5.42 -13.74 0.05
C ILE A 203 -4.31 -13.27 -0.92
N GLU A 204 -3.29 -12.54 -0.45
CA GLU A 204 -2.15 -12.14 -1.26
C GLU A 204 -1.34 -13.33 -1.79
N VAL A 205 -1.19 -14.40 -1.01
CA VAL A 205 -0.48 -15.61 -1.44
C VAL A 205 -1.33 -16.38 -2.44
N GLU A 206 -2.63 -16.54 -2.17
CA GLU A 206 -3.57 -17.23 -3.08
C GLU A 206 -3.65 -16.55 -4.46
N ARG A 207 -3.47 -15.23 -4.49
CA ARG A 207 -3.49 -14.41 -5.70
C ARG A 207 -2.11 -14.16 -6.32
N ASP A 208 -1.07 -14.85 -5.84
CA ASP A 208 0.32 -14.71 -6.33
C ASP A 208 0.83 -13.26 -6.33
N LEU A 209 0.40 -12.49 -5.31
CA LEU A 209 0.80 -11.09 -5.12
C LEU A 209 2.04 -10.97 -4.22
N VAL A 210 2.26 -11.96 -3.36
CA VAL A 210 3.43 -12.08 -2.48
C VAL A 210 3.99 -13.50 -2.54
N PRO A 211 5.27 -13.70 -2.17
CA PRO A 211 5.87 -15.03 -2.14
C PRO A 211 5.11 -16.04 -1.27
N ASP A 212 5.11 -17.29 -1.71
CA ASP A 212 4.48 -18.45 -1.07
C ASP A 212 4.94 -18.71 0.37
N TYR A 213 6.19 -18.34 0.70
CA TYR A 213 6.75 -18.53 2.04
C TYR A 213 6.05 -17.72 3.14
N LEU A 214 5.18 -16.77 2.79
CA LEU A 214 4.31 -16.06 3.73
C LEU A 214 2.98 -16.79 4.01
N GLY A 215 2.74 -17.94 3.37
CA GLY A 215 1.46 -18.65 3.38
C GLY A 215 1.10 -19.34 4.70
N ASP A 216 2.07 -19.67 5.55
CA ASP A 216 1.81 -20.41 6.81
C ASP A 216 1.60 -19.49 8.03
N GLY A 217 1.76 -18.17 7.85
CA GLY A 217 1.67 -17.20 8.94
C GLY A 217 2.79 -17.32 9.96
N ARG A 218 3.85 -18.06 9.66
CA ARG A 218 5.00 -18.20 10.56
C ARG A 218 6.00 -17.11 10.25
N GLY A 219 6.27 -16.27 11.24
CA GLY A 219 7.43 -15.39 11.21
C GLY A 219 8.69 -16.25 11.07
N ARG A 220 9.44 -16.09 9.99
CA ARG A 220 10.76 -16.71 9.87
C ARG A 220 11.75 -15.79 10.58
N LEU A 221 12.38 -16.31 11.65
CA LEU A 221 13.47 -15.62 12.36
C LEU A 221 14.48 -15.04 11.35
N VAL A 222 14.75 -13.74 11.50
CA VAL A 222 15.49 -12.93 10.52
C VAL A 222 16.96 -13.30 10.55
N SER A 223 17.41 -14.19 9.67
CA SER A 223 18.85 -14.27 9.33
C SER A 223 19.25 -13.28 8.23
N SER A 224 18.26 -12.67 7.54
CA SER A 224 18.41 -11.49 6.68
C SER A 224 17.03 -10.96 6.30
N ALA A 225 16.81 -9.64 6.42
CA ALA A 225 15.60 -9.00 5.90
C ALA A 225 15.44 -9.30 4.41
N ARG A 226 14.20 -9.51 3.95
CA ARG A 226 13.91 -9.83 2.55
C ARG A 226 13.89 -8.56 1.71
N TYR A 227 14.47 -8.60 0.50
CA TYR A 227 14.61 -7.40 -0.33
C TYR A 227 13.27 -6.85 -0.85
N GLU A 228 12.23 -7.69 -0.88
CA GLU A 228 10.84 -7.33 -1.17
C GLU A 228 10.34 -6.16 -0.31
N VAL A 229 10.88 -5.98 0.90
CA VAL A 229 10.54 -4.86 1.78
C VAL A 229 10.83 -3.48 1.18
N GLN A 230 11.76 -3.39 0.22
CA GLN A 230 12.17 -2.12 -0.40
C GLN A 230 11.16 -1.60 -1.44
N ASN A 231 10.22 -2.43 -1.89
CA ASN A 231 9.11 -1.99 -2.71
C ASN A 231 7.95 -1.52 -1.81
N GLY A 232 7.55 -0.26 -1.99
CA GLY A 232 6.58 0.43 -1.15
C GLY A 232 5.22 0.66 -1.80
N ALA A 233 5.06 0.39 -3.10
CA ALA A 233 3.74 0.40 -3.72
C ALA A 233 2.92 -0.81 -3.21
N PRO A 234 1.58 -0.78 -3.31
CA PRO A 234 0.75 -1.95 -3.02
C PRO A 234 1.15 -3.10 -3.94
N VAL A 235 1.07 -4.35 -3.47
CA VAL A 235 1.61 -5.54 -4.17
C VAL A 235 1.15 -5.70 -5.63
N GLY A 236 -0.05 -5.25 -6.00
CA GLY A 236 -0.54 -5.26 -7.39
C GLY A 236 -0.01 -4.13 -8.30
N LEU A 237 0.78 -3.20 -7.74
CA LEU A 237 1.42 -2.07 -8.41
C LEU A 237 2.96 -2.13 -8.31
N GLN A 238 3.50 -3.25 -7.83
CA GLN A 238 4.92 -3.59 -7.89
C GLN A 238 5.16 -4.44 -9.14
N VAL A 239 5.60 -3.83 -10.23
CA VAL A 239 5.78 -4.49 -11.52
C VAL A 239 7.26 -4.78 -11.80
N PRO A 240 7.61 -5.79 -12.62
CA PRO A 240 8.97 -5.93 -13.13
C PRO A 240 9.50 -4.61 -13.70
N HIS A 241 10.81 -4.38 -13.60
CA HIS A 241 11.40 -3.10 -13.97
C HIS A 241 10.98 -2.65 -15.37
N LEU A 242 10.29 -1.50 -15.43
CA LEU A 242 9.94 -0.85 -16.68
C LEU A 242 11.22 -0.28 -17.33
N ARG A 243 11.29 -0.36 -18.65
CA ARG A 243 12.47 -0.04 -19.47
C ARG A 243 12.37 1.32 -20.18
N GLY A 244 11.21 1.95 -20.13
CA GLY A 244 10.89 3.13 -20.93
C GLY A 244 10.33 2.75 -22.29
N GLY A 245 9.45 3.59 -22.84
CA GLY A 245 8.70 3.30 -24.06
C GLY A 245 7.42 2.48 -23.84
N GLU A 246 7.14 1.99 -22.63
CA GLU A 246 5.85 1.36 -22.33
C GLU A 246 4.70 2.36 -22.39
N GLN A 247 3.53 1.88 -22.81
CA GLN A 247 2.28 2.64 -22.71
C GLN A 247 1.77 2.63 -21.27
N VAL A 248 1.38 3.80 -20.78
CA VAL A 248 0.68 3.98 -19.52
C VAL A 248 -0.68 4.61 -19.81
N GLU A 249 -1.71 4.06 -19.16
CA GLU A 249 -3.08 4.53 -19.31
C GLU A 249 -3.78 4.51 -17.96
N LEU A 250 -4.45 5.62 -17.62
CA LEU A 250 -5.29 5.75 -16.44
C LEU A 250 -6.74 5.94 -16.85
N HIS A 251 -7.66 5.17 -16.25
CA HIS A 251 -9.10 5.27 -16.47
C HIS A 251 -9.76 5.92 -15.26
N ASN A 252 -10.54 6.98 -15.48
CA ASN A 252 -11.31 7.69 -14.44
C ASN A 252 -10.45 8.22 -13.28
N LEU A 253 -9.17 8.54 -13.55
CA LEU A 253 -8.24 9.09 -12.56
C LEU A 253 -7.82 10.53 -12.86
N HIS A 254 -8.36 11.15 -13.92
CA HIS A 254 -8.01 12.49 -14.35
C HIS A 254 -9.26 13.40 -14.36
N PRO A 255 -9.14 14.68 -13.91
CA PRO A 255 -10.28 15.57 -13.69
C PRO A 255 -11.13 15.86 -14.95
N SER A 256 -10.53 15.86 -16.13
CA SER A 256 -11.22 16.17 -17.40
C SER A 256 -11.13 15.09 -18.47
N GLN A 257 -10.35 14.03 -18.23
CA GLN A 257 -10.05 13.01 -19.25
C GLN A 257 -10.38 11.64 -18.68
N PRO A 258 -11.50 11.00 -19.07
CA PRO A 258 -11.83 9.65 -18.60
C PRO A 258 -10.75 8.62 -18.92
N ARG A 259 -9.90 8.90 -19.93
CA ARG A 259 -8.72 8.13 -20.27
C ARG A 259 -7.53 9.05 -20.47
N TRP A 260 -6.54 8.98 -19.58
CA TRP A 260 -5.28 9.72 -19.69
C TRP A 260 -4.18 8.76 -20.11
N ARG A 261 -3.55 9.01 -21.26
CA ARG A 261 -2.64 8.07 -21.93
C ARG A 261 -1.35 8.75 -22.34
N PHE A 262 -0.24 8.08 -22.14
CA PHE A 262 1.08 8.54 -22.58
C PHE A 262 2.05 7.38 -22.67
N THR A 263 3.19 7.63 -23.32
CA THR A 263 4.29 6.67 -23.42
C THR A 263 5.40 7.10 -22.47
N LEU A 264 5.97 6.16 -21.71
CA LEU A 264 7.10 6.47 -20.83
C LEU A 264 8.30 6.96 -21.65
N PRO A 265 9.02 8.00 -21.19
CA PRO A 265 10.29 8.37 -21.80
C PRO A 265 11.28 7.20 -21.72
N ARG A 266 12.23 7.15 -22.65
CA ARG A 266 13.26 6.11 -22.67
C ARG A 266 14.19 6.24 -21.46
N ALA A 267 14.77 5.13 -21.03
CA ALA A 267 15.76 5.13 -19.96
C ALA A 267 16.95 6.07 -20.30
N PRO A 268 17.40 6.90 -19.34
CA PRO A 268 18.61 7.69 -19.51
C PRO A 268 19.85 6.78 -19.51
N LYS A 269 20.94 7.29 -20.06
CA LYS A 269 22.26 6.70 -19.82
C LYS A 269 22.82 7.28 -18.52
N ILE A 270 23.18 6.42 -17.58
CA ILE A 270 23.77 6.81 -16.29
C ILE A 270 25.17 6.20 -16.19
N CYS A 271 26.17 7.03 -15.90
CA CYS A 271 27.54 6.60 -15.66
C CYS A 271 28.11 7.20 -14.36
N THR A 272 29.00 6.47 -13.70
CA THR A 272 29.68 6.90 -12.47
C THR A 272 31.16 6.53 -12.50
N ASP A 273 32.03 7.35 -11.93
CA ASP A 273 33.48 7.06 -11.81
C ASP A 273 33.83 6.63 -10.37
N GLY A 274 34.46 5.47 -10.25
CA GLY A 274 34.91 4.87 -8.99
C GLY A 274 36.26 5.37 -8.45
N ARG A 275 36.86 6.43 -9.03
CA ARG A 275 38.20 7.03 -8.80
C ARG A 275 39.33 6.62 -9.77
N GLU A 276 39.02 6.29 -11.01
CA GLU A 276 40.05 6.01 -12.02
C GLU A 276 40.02 6.96 -13.22
N GLY A 277 39.26 8.06 -13.13
CA GLY A 277 39.04 8.96 -14.26
C GLY A 277 38.19 8.33 -15.37
N LYS A 278 37.58 7.17 -15.10
CA LYS A 278 36.84 6.36 -16.06
C LYS A 278 35.38 6.25 -15.65
N LEU A 279 34.51 6.84 -16.46
CA LEU A 279 33.06 6.68 -16.31
C LEU A 279 32.66 5.23 -16.63
N ASN A 280 32.19 4.52 -15.60
CA ASN A 280 31.58 3.20 -15.73
C ASN A 280 30.11 3.38 -16.13
N SER A 281 29.71 2.76 -17.23
CA SER A 281 28.29 2.69 -17.59
C SER A 281 27.56 1.84 -16.56
N THR A 282 26.37 2.29 -16.17
CA THR A 282 25.47 1.54 -15.31
C THR A 282 24.26 1.06 -16.10
N GLU A 283 23.55 0.08 -15.55
CA GLU A 283 22.20 -0.24 -16.00
C GLU A 283 21.22 0.72 -15.32
N ALA A 284 20.49 1.51 -16.11
CA ALA A 284 19.44 2.40 -15.62
C ALA A 284 18.16 1.60 -15.39
N VAL A 285 17.73 1.55 -14.13
CA VAL A 285 16.57 0.80 -13.67
C VAL A 285 15.51 1.77 -13.15
N LEU A 286 14.27 1.67 -13.64
CA LEU A 286 13.17 2.50 -13.10
C LEU A 286 12.72 1.94 -11.75
N GLN A 287 12.91 2.71 -10.69
CA GLN A 287 12.51 2.33 -9.33
C GLN A 287 11.09 2.77 -8.99
N THR A 288 10.71 3.97 -9.43
CA THR A 288 9.41 4.57 -9.11
C THR A 288 8.83 5.30 -10.32
N LEU A 289 7.56 5.01 -10.61
CA LEU A 289 6.68 5.75 -11.49
C LEU A 289 5.60 6.41 -10.63
N LEU A 290 5.74 7.71 -10.37
CA LEU A 290 4.75 8.51 -9.65
C LEU A 290 3.87 9.26 -10.64
N LEU A 291 2.56 9.07 -10.51
CA LEU A 291 1.54 9.63 -11.38
C LEU A 291 0.71 10.64 -10.59
N GLU A 292 0.63 11.87 -11.08
CA GLU A 292 -0.16 12.95 -10.47
C GLU A 292 -1.12 13.52 -11.53
N PRO A 293 -2.16 12.76 -11.95
CA PRO A 293 -3.04 13.16 -13.03
C PRO A 293 -3.79 14.47 -12.77
N ASP A 294 -4.13 14.78 -11.51
CA ASP A 294 -4.73 16.07 -11.14
C ASP A 294 -3.84 17.29 -11.43
N LYS A 295 -2.55 17.06 -11.67
CA LYS A 295 -1.53 18.08 -11.95
C LYS A 295 -0.90 17.91 -13.33
N ASP A 296 -1.45 17.03 -14.18
CA ASP A 296 -0.86 16.65 -15.48
C ASP A 296 0.64 16.28 -15.38
N ARG A 297 1.03 15.60 -14.30
CA ARG A 297 2.45 15.36 -13.99
C ARG A 297 2.78 13.88 -13.80
N VAL A 298 3.93 13.50 -14.33
CA VAL A 298 4.54 12.18 -14.16
C VAL A 298 5.98 12.38 -13.70
N THR A 299 6.37 11.66 -12.65
CA THR A 299 7.74 11.67 -12.12
C THR A 299 8.31 10.26 -12.19
N LEU A 300 9.51 10.15 -12.76
CA LEU A 300 10.24 8.89 -12.90
C LEU A 300 11.53 8.97 -12.09
N ILE A 301 11.80 7.93 -11.30
CA ILE A 301 13.07 7.80 -10.56
C ILE A 301 13.86 6.65 -11.18
N TRP A 302 14.91 7.00 -11.91
CA TRP A 302 15.86 6.07 -12.49
C TRP A 302 17.08 5.92 -11.59
N ARG A 303 17.55 4.69 -11.42
CA ARG A 303 18.74 4.38 -10.64
C ARG A 303 19.75 3.63 -11.49
N GLY A 304 21.00 4.10 -11.46
CA GLY A 304 22.17 3.40 -11.97
C GLY A 304 22.97 2.82 -10.80
N CYS A 305 23.51 1.62 -10.95
CA CYS A 305 24.42 1.03 -9.97
C CYS A 305 25.72 0.57 -10.64
N ALA A 306 26.86 0.86 -10.01
CA ALA A 306 28.17 0.33 -10.37
C ALA A 306 28.83 -0.27 -9.13
N ARG A 307 29.73 -1.23 -9.35
CA ARG A 307 30.55 -1.79 -8.28
C ARG A 307 31.47 -0.73 -7.71
N ALA A 308 31.39 -0.50 -6.41
CA ALA A 308 32.36 0.29 -5.68
C ALA A 308 33.67 -0.51 -5.51
N LEU A 309 34.82 0.16 -5.63
CA LEU A 309 36.14 -0.46 -5.38
C LEU A 309 36.34 -0.76 -3.88
N ARG A 310 35.78 0.12 -3.03
CA ARG A 310 35.75 0.04 -1.58
C ARG A 310 34.61 0.93 -1.06
N PRO A 311 34.26 0.85 0.24
CA PRO A 311 33.44 1.88 0.85
C PRO A 311 34.05 3.28 0.65
N TYR A 312 33.25 4.21 0.16
CA TYR A 312 33.64 5.61 -0.03
C TYR A 312 33.10 6.46 1.12
N LEU A 313 33.92 7.38 1.63
CA LEU A 313 33.48 8.37 2.61
C LEU A 313 32.46 9.33 1.97
N GLU A 314 31.63 9.98 2.79
CA GLU A 314 30.62 10.93 2.31
C GLU A 314 31.22 12.07 1.47
N ARG A 315 32.32 12.67 1.93
CA ARG A 315 33.07 13.69 1.16
C ARG A 315 33.54 13.17 -0.20
N GLU A 316 33.94 11.90 -0.28
CA GLU A 316 34.40 11.31 -1.54
C GLU A 316 33.23 11.18 -2.51
N ARG A 317 32.06 10.71 -2.02
CA ARG A 317 30.84 10.56 -2.82
C ARG A 317 30.31 11.90 -3.34
N ALA A 318 30.46 12.98 -2.59
CA ALA A 318 30.05 14.33 -3.01
C ALA A 318 30.87 14.86 -4.19
N GLU A 319 32.13 14.42 -4.33
CA GLU A 319 33.05 14.82 -5.40
C GLU A 319 33.11 13.81 -6.56
N MET A 320 32.47 12.64 -6.42
CA MET A 320 32.50 11.59 -7.44
C MET A 320 31.76 12.06 -8.71
N PRO A 321 32.41 12.02 -9.89
CA PRO A 321 31.76 12.36 -11.14
C PRO A 321 30.55 11.47 -11.43
N LEU A 322 29.40 12.12 -11.66
CA LEU A 322 28.17 11.52 -12.15
C LEU A 322 27.85 12.10 -13.53
N PHE A 323 27.53 11.23 -14.49
CA PHE A 323 27.07 11.63 -15.81
C PHE A 323 25.70 11.04 -16.10
N VAL A 324 24.77 11.89 -16.52
CA VAL A 324 23.41 11.49 -16.92
C VAL A 324 23.08 12.14 -18.27
N GLU A 325 22.68 11.32 -19.23
CA GLU A 325 22.25 11.75 -20.56
C GLU A 325 20.83 11.22 -20.84
N TRP A 326 19.89 12.14 -21.03
CA TRP A 326 18.51 11.84 -21.39
C TRP A 326 18.40 11.62 -22.91
N ARG A 327 17.60 10.63 -23.32
CA ARG A 327 17.47 10.18 -24.72
C ARG A 327 16.10 10.45 -25.31
#